data_AF-A0A9P3AH79-F1
#
_entry.id   AF-A0A9P3AH79-F1
#
_cell.length_a   1.000
_cell.length_b   1.000
_cell.length_c   1.000
_cell.angle_alpha   90.00
_cell.angle_beta   90.00
_cell.angle_gamma   90.00
#
_symmetry.space_group_name_H-M   'P 1'
#
loop_
_entity.id
_entity.type
_entity.pdbx_description
1 polymer ?
#
loop_
_entity_poly.entity_id
_entity_poly.type
_entity_poly.pdbx_seq_one_letter_code
_entity_poly.pdbx_strand_id
1 'polypeptide(L)' 'MNHYQQLIADEILSMQGQKDYCLSVLGAGGLESWESKEYSELVEQYDQKLIELNCRLPLAG' A
#
# COMPACT_ATOMS: atom_id res chain seq x y z
N MET A 1 -5.28 2.64 22.07
CA MET A 1 -5.02 1.71 20.95
C MET A 1 -4.55 0.40 21.55
N ASN A 2 -5.22 -0.73 21.29
CA ASN A 2 -4.73 -2.04 21.75
C ASN A 2 -3.54 -2.51 20.87
N HIS A 3 -2.79 -3.51 21.33
CA HIS A 3 -1.61 -4.00 20.61
C HIS A 3 -1.94 -4.47 19.17
N TYR A 4 -3.11 -5.08 18.97
CA TYR A 4 -3.58 -5.52 17.66
C TYR A 4 -3.83 -4.36 16.69
N GLN A 5 -4.43 -3.27 17.17
CA GLN A 5 -4.64 -2.04 16.41
C GLN A 5 -3.31 -1.35 16.07
N GLN A 6 -2.31 -1.41 16.96
CA GLN A 6 -0.97 -0.91 16.66
C GLN A 6 -0.31 -1.71 15.53
N LEU A 7 -0.39 -3.05 15.58
CA LEU A 7 0.13 -3.90 14.51
C LEU A 7 -0.55 -3.60 13.16
N ILE A 8 -1.87 -3.40 13.14
CA ILE A 8 -2.58 -3.01 11.91
C ILE A 8 -2.13 -1.63 11.42
N ALA A 9 -1.96 -0.65 12.31
CA ALA A 9 -1.50 0.68 11.93
C ALA A 9 -0.07 0.67 11.38
N ASP A 10 0.83 -0.09 11.99
CA ASP A 10 2.20 -0.27 11.51
C ASP A 10 2.22 -0.96 10.13
N GLU A 11 1.35 -1.97 9.93
CA GLU A 11 1.22 -2.63 8.63
C GLU A 11 0.67 -1.67 7.56
N ILE A 12 -0.34 -0.85 7.88
CA ILE A 12 -0.86 0.19 6.98
C ILE A 12 0.25 1.16 6.57
N LEU A 13 1.04 1.66 7.53
CA LEU A 13 2.16 2.57 7.26
C LEU A 13 3.21 1.92 6.35
N SER A 14 3.56 0.66 6.61
CA SER A 14 4.50 -0.08 5.77
C SER A 14 3.97 -0.28 4.34
N MET A 15 2.70 -0.67 4.19
CA MET A 15 2.09 -0.88 2.86
C MET A 15 1.95 0.44 2.10
N GLN A 16 1.60 1.54 2.77
CA GLN A 16 1.55 2.86 2.17
C GLN A 16 2.92 3.29 1.65
N GLY A 17 3.98 3.12 2.44
CA GLY A 17 5.34 3.43 1.99
C GLY A 17 5.80 2.61 0.78
N GLN A 18 5.41 1.33 0.71
CA GLN A 18 5.69 0.48 -0.46
C GLN A 18 4.91 0.92 -1.70
N LYS A 19 3.64 1.30 -1.54
CA LYS A 19 2.82 1.87 -2.61
C LYS A 19 3.42 3.17 -3.13
N ASP A 20 3.80 4.08 -2.23
CA ASP A 20 4.37 5.38 -2.57
C ASP A 20 5.69 5.21 -3.34
N TYR A 21 6.51 4.22 -2.96
CA TYR A 21 7.70 3.85 -3.73
C TYR A 21 7.35 3.42 -5.16
N CYS A 22 6.38 2.51 -5.33
CA CYS A 22 5.98 2.05 -6.66
C CYS A 22 5.46 3.21 -7.53
N LEU A 23 4.65 4.11 -6.96
CA LEU A 23 4.17 5.31 -7.64
C LEU A 23 5.32 6.26 -8.02
N SER A 24 6.32 6.41 -7.14
CA SER A 24 7.51 7.20 -7.45
C SER A 24 8.31 6.61 -8.61
N VAL A 25 8.45 5.28 -8.68
CA VAL A 25 9.17 4.59 -9.76
C VAL A 25 8.41 4.72 -11.09
N LEU A 26 7.08 4.53 -11.08
CA LEU A 26 6.24 4.76 -12.25
C LEU A 26 6.30 6.22 -12.74
N GLY A 27 6.28 7.18 -11.81
CA GLY A 27 6.32 8.61 -12.12
C GLY A 27 7.67 9.13 -12.61
N ALA A 28 8.78 8.47 -12.23
CA ALA A 28 10.12 8.81 -12.70
C ALA A 28 10.31 8.52 -14.21
N GLY A 29 9.55 7.55 -14.75
CA GLY A 29 9.67 7.09 -16.13
C GLY A 29 10.96 6.29 -16.37
N GLY A 30 11.20 5.93 -17.63
CA GLY A 30 12.39 5.15 -18.02
C GLY A 30 12.27 3.63 -17.81
N LEU A 31 11.11 3.17 -17.36
CA LEU A 31 10.76 1.76 -17.26
C LEU A 31 10.42 1.19 -18.63
N GLU A 32 10.76 -0.07 -18.85
CA GLU A 32 10.20 -0.84 -19.94
C GLU A 32 8.70 -1.10 -19.71
N SER A 33 7.97 -1.43 -20.78
CA SER A 33 6.52 -1.67 -20.70
C SER A 33 6.16 -2.79 -19.72
N TRP A 34 7.01 -3.80 -19.59
CA TRP A 34 6.79 -4.91 -18.66
C TRP A 34 7.03 -4.46 -17.22
N GLU A 35 8.07 -3.68 -16.93
CA GLU A 35 8.34 -3.15 -15.59
C GLU A 35 7.22 -2.21 -15.13
N SER A 36 6.77 -1.33 -16.03
CA SER A 36 5.65 -0.43 -15.76
C SER A 36 4.37 -1.20 -15.41
N LYS A 37 4.15 -2.34 -16.06
CA LYS A 37 3.02 -3.22 -15.78
C LYS A 37 3.15 -3.86 -14.40
N GLU A 38 4.30 -4.45 -14.06
CA GLU A 38 4.55 -5.06 -12.75
C GLU A 38 4.37 -4.06 -11.59
N TYR A 39 4.92 -2.85 -11.72
CA TYR A 39 4.74 -1.81 -10.70
C TYR A 39 3.28 -1.34 -10.60
N SER A 40 2.55 -1.28 -11.71
CA SER A 40 1.12 -0.94 -11.68
C SER A 40 0.28 -2.01 -10.98
N GLU A 41 0.55 -3.29 -11.25
CA GLU A 41 -0.10 -4.41 -10.57
C GLU A 41 0.21 -4.42 -9.07
N LEU A 42 1.45 -4.10 -8.67
CA LEU A 42 1.81 -3.95 -7.26
C LEU A 42 1.03 -2.81 -6.58
N VAL A 43 0.87 -1.67 -7.25
CA VAL A 43 0.06 -0.55 -6.72
C VAL A 43 -1.38 -0.99 -6.46
N GLU A 44 -2.00 -1.73 -7.40
CA GLU A 44 -3.36 -2.25 -7.23
C GLU A 44 -3.47 -3.24 -6.06
N GLN A 45 -2.48 -4.13 -5.90
CA GLN A 45 -2.43 -5.06 -4.76
C GLN A 45 -2.29 -4.33 -3.43
N TYR A 46 -1.45 -3.31 -3.36
CA TYR A 46 -1.31 -2.48 -2.16
C TYR A 46 -2.60 -1.73 -1.85
N ASP A 47 -3.29 -1.20 -2.85
CA ASP A 47 -4.58 -0.53 -2.65
C ASP A 47 -5.64 -1.47 -2.07
N GLN A 48 -5.78 -2.67 -2.63
CA GLN A 48 -6.71 -3.68 -2.11
C GLN A 48 -6.37 -4.04 -0.66
N LYS A 49 -5.09 -4.28 -0.36
CA LYS A 49 -4.65 -4.64 0.99
C LYS A 49 -4.85 -3.50 1.99
N LEU A 50 -4.61 -2.25 1.59
CA LEU A 50 -4.86 -1.08 2.42
C LEU A 50 -6.36 -0.93 2.73
N ILE A 51 -7.25 -1.19 1.78
CA ILE A 51 -8.70 -1.19 2.03
C ILE A 51 -9.05 -2.26 3.06
N GLU A 52 -8.54 -3.49 2.92
CA GLU A 52 -8.78 -4.57 3.89
C GLU A 52 -8.31 -4.22 5.30
N LEU A 53 -7.09 -3.66 5.43
CA LEU A 53 -6.52 -3.29 6.72
C LEU A 53 -7.29 -2.15 7.37
N ASN A 54 -7.70 -1.14 6.59
CA ASN A 54 -8.52 -0.04 7.08
C ASN A 54 -9.92 -0.50 7.54
N CYS A 55 -10.54 -1.47 6.85
CA CYS A 55 -11.80 -2.06 7.31
C CYS A 55 -11.67 -2.84 8.63
N ARG A 56 -10.46 -3.32 8.97
CA ARG A 56 -10.19 -4.03 10.24
C ARG A 56 -9.92 -3.08 11.40
N LEU A 57 -9.61 -1.81 11.14
CA LEU A 57 -9.60 -0.79 12.19
C LEU A 57 -11.06 -0.50 12.57
N PRO A 58 -11.45 -0.64 13.85
CA PRO A 58 -12.77 -0.18 14.26
C PRO A 58 -12.86 1.32 13.99
N LEU A 59 -13.93 1.75 13.33
CA LEU A 59 -14.33 3.16 13.32
C LEU A 59 -14.25 3.64 14.76
N ALA A 60 -13.39 4.63 15.03
CA ALA A 60 -13.38 5.27 16.33
C ALA A 60 -14.82 5.70 16.62
N GLY A 61 -15.41 5.10 17.66
CA GLY A 61 -16.79 5.32 18.06
C GLY A 61 -17.05 6.77 18.48
#